data_AF-Q09J90-F1
#
_entry.id   AF-Q09J90-F1
#
_cell.length_a   1.000
_cell.length_b   1.000
_cell.length_c   1.000
_cell.angle_alpha   90.00
_cell.angle_beta   90.00
_cell.angle_gamma   90.00
#
_symmetry.space_group_name_H-M   'P 1'
#
loop_
_entity.id
_entity.type
_entity.pdbx_description
1 polymer ?
#
loop_
_entity_poly.entity_id
_entity_poly.type
_entity_poly.pdbx_seq_one_letter_code
_entity_poly.pdbx_strand_id
1 'polypeptide(L)'
;DTALVEHLRKLFSDARNVQVVGCDFRNFAVPKFPFKVVSSIPYGITSDIFKILMFESLENFLGGSIVLQLEPTQKLFSRKLYNPYTVFYHTFFDLKLVYEVGP
;
A
#
# COMPACT_ATOMS: atom_id res chain seq x y z
N ASP A 1 3.22 5.82 -16.03
CA ASP A 1 2.51 6.52 -17.11
C ASP A 1 2.79 8.01 -17.00
N THR A 2 3.46 8.60 -17.99
CA THR A 2 3.93 9.99 -17.91
C THR A 2 2.80 11.00 -18.08
N ALA A 3 1.77 10.66 -18.87
CA ALA A 3 0.62 11.53 -19.11
C ALA A 3 -0.22 11.75 -17.84
N LEU A 4 -0.46 10.68 -17.07
CA LEU A 4 -1.16 10.77 -15.78
C LEU A 4 -0.37 11.57 -14.74
N VAL A 5 0.96 11.43 -14.73
CA VAL A 5 1.83 12.19 -13.81
C VAL A 5 1.77 13.68 -14.11
N GLU A 6 1.82 14.08 -15.38
CA GLU A 6 1.66 15.48 -15.77
C GLU A 6 0.28 16.02 -15.43
N HIS A 7 -0.77 15.22 -15.63
CA HIS A 7 -2.13 15.60 -15.28
C HIS A 7 -2.29 15.82 -13.78
N LEU A 8 -1.76 14.90 -12.95
CA LEU A 8 -1.75 15.04 -11.50
C LEU A 8 -0.93 16.25 -11.05
N ARG A 9 0.24 16.50 -11.66
CA ARG A 9 1.04 17.70 -11.36
C ARG A 9 0.30 18.99 -11.65
N LYS A 10 -0.49 19.03 -12.72
CA LYS A 10 -1.34 20.19 -13.05
C LYS A 10 -2.52 20.33 -12.09
N LEU A 11 -3.16 19.22 -11.70
CA LEU A 11 -4.26 19.22 -10.72
C LEU A 11 -3.81 19.68 -9.33
N PHE A 12 -2.62 19.25 -8.91
CA PHE A 12 -2.06 19.55 -7.59
C PHE A 12 -1.06 20.71 -7.62
N SER A 13 -1.04 21.54 -8.66
CA SER A 13 -0.10 22.65 -8.79
C SER A 13 -0.25 23.70 -7.67
N ASP A 14 -1.47 23.86 -7.14
CA ASP A 14 -1.77 24.77 -6.02
C ASP A 14 -1.52 24.16 -4.65
N ALA A 15 -1.29 22.84 -4.56
CA ALA A 15 -1.09 22.14 -3.31
C ALA A 15 0.40 22.03 -2.95
N ARG A 16 0.91 22.96 -2.13
CA ARG A 16 2.31 22.93 -1.65
C ARG A 16 2.69 21.67 -0.86
N ASN A 17 1.70 20.94 -0.37
CA ASN A 17 1.88 19.73 0.45
C ASN A 17 1.86 18.45 -0.39
N VAL A 18 1.67 18.54 -1.71
CA VAL A 18 1.55 17.38 -2.60
C VAL A 18 2.75 17.31 -3.52
N GLN A 19 3.48 16.19 -3.44
CA GLN A 19 4.58 15.90 -4.34
C GLN A 19 4.19 14.72 -5.25
N VAL A 20 4.12 14.97 -6.55
CA VAL A 20 3.83 13.93 -7.55
C VAL A 20 5.14 13.39 -8.10
N VAL A 21 5.44 12.14 -7.76
CA VAL A 21 6.62 11.39 -8.22
C VAL A 21 6.18 10.34 -9.24
N GLY A 22 6.72 10.41 -10.45
CA GLY A 22 6.44 9.46 -11.53
C GLY A 22 7.44 8.31 -11.56
N CYS A 23 7.48 7.49 -10.52
CA CYS A 23 8.38 6.32 -10.44
C CYS A 23 7.59 5.03 -10.20
N ASP A 24 8.21 3.88 -10.48
CA ASP A 24 7.71 2.59 -10.01
C ASP A 24 7.90 2.53 -8.48
N PHE A 25 6.80 2.30 -7.76
CA PHE A 25 6.83 2.18 -6.30
C PHE A 25 7.75 1.04 -5.83
N ARG A 26 7.90 -0.03 -6.62
CA ARG A 26 8.77 -1.16 -6.26
C ARG A 26 10.25 -0.79 -6.17
N ASN A 27 10.66 0.26 -6.87
CA ASN A 27 12.02 0.80 -6.84
C ASN A 27 12.11 2.09 -6.02
N PHE A 28 11.02 2.50 -5.37
CA PHE A 28 11.00 3.72 -4.60
C PHE A 28 11.59 3.48 -3.21
N ALA A 29 12.60 4.27 -2.86
CA ALA A 29 13.14 4.25 -1.51
C ALA A 29 12.12 4.90 -0.56
N VAL A 30 11.48 4.05 0.25
CA VAL A 30 10.57 4.49 1.31
C VAL A 30 11.28 5.47 2.26
N PRO A 31 10.54 6.46 2.79
CA PRO A 31 11.12 7.43 3.70
C PRO A 31 11.61 6.77 5.00
N LYS A 32 12.75 7.23 5.52
CA LYS A 32 13.34 6.80 6.81
C LYS A 32 12.70 7.47 8.03
N PHE A 33 11.51 8.04 7.88
CA PHE A 33 10.77 8.72 8.93
C PHE A 33 9.37 8.10 9.02
N PRO A 34 8.68 8.21 10.17
CA PRO A 34 7.36 7.61 10.34
C PRO A 34 6.37 8.11 9.30
N PHE A 35 5.82 7.20 8.48
CA PHE A 35 4.93 7.54 7.37
C PHE A 35 3.66 6.67 7.37
N LYS A 36 2.60 7.22 6.75
CA LYS A 36 1.35 6.51 6.49
C LYS A 36 1.15 6.32 4.99
N VAL A 37 0.55 5.20 4.60
CA VAL A 37 0.31 4.88 3.18
C VAL A 37 -1.16 4.82 2.89
N VAL A 38 -1.59 5.44 1.79
CA VAL A 38 -2.92 5.26 1.23
C VAL A 38 -2.76 4.92 -0.24
N SER A 39 -3.30 3.77 -0.68
CA SER A 39 -3.15 3.34 -2.07
C SER A 39 -4.27 2.41 -2.51
N SER A 40 -4.59 2.44 -3.80
CA SER A 40 -5.37 1.40 -4.47
C SER A 40 -4.41 0.51 -5.23
N ILE A 41 -4.23 -0.72 -4.76
CA ILE A 41 -3.21 -1.63 -5.29
C ILE A 41 -3.89 -2.70 -6.15
N PRO A 42 -3.51 -2.83 -7.44
CA PRO A 42 -3.99 -3.92 -8.27
C PRO A 42 -3.43 -5.28 -7.81
N TYR A 43 -4.21 -6.34 -8.00
CA TYR A 43 -3.94 -7.69 -7.50
C TYR A 43 -2.51 -8.19 -7.77
N GLY A 44 -1.98 -7.94 -8.97
CA GLY A 44 -0.71 -8.49 -9.43
C GLY A 44 0.54 -7.99 -8.69
N ILE A 45 0.47 -6.86 -8.00
CA ILE A 45 1.63 -6.25 -7.30
C ILE A 45 1.42 -6.13 -5.79
N THR A 46 0.28 -6.61 -5.27
CA THR A 46 -0.05 -6.52 -3.84
C THR A 46 1.03 -7.15 -2.97
N SER A 47 1.46 -8.37 -3.27
CA SER A 47 2.48 -9.05 -2.45
C SER A 47 3.82 -8.31 -2.40
N ASP A 48 4.27 -7.76 -3.53
CA ASP A 48 5.52 -7.00 -3.60
C ASP A 48 5.43 -5.71 -2.77
N ILE A 49 4.33 -4.97 -2.89
CA ILE A 49 4.12 -3.74 -2.12
C ILE A 49 4.03 -4.04 -0.62
N PHE A 50 3.30 -5.09 -0.24
CA PHE A 50 3.21 -5.51 1.16
C PHE A 50 4.59 -5.90 1.73
N LYS A 51 5.44 -6.56 0.94
CA LYS A 51 6.81 -6.86 1.35
C LYS A 51 7.62 -5.58 1.58
N ILE A 52 7.60 -4.61 0.66
CA ILE A 52 8.33 -3.35 0.84
C ILE A 52 7.83 -2.59 2.08
N LEU A 53 6.50 -2.47 2.24
CA LEU A 53 5.89 -1.71 3.34
C LEU A 53 6.05 -2.38 4.70
N MET A 54 5.68 -3.66 4.80
CA MET A 54 5.59 -4.37 6.08
C MET A 54 6.83 -5.19 6.42
N PHE A 55 7.70 -5.50 5.46
CA PHE A 55 8.93 -6.25 5.72
C PHE A 55 10.16 -5.34 5.71
N GLU A 56 10.36 -4.54 4.67
CA GLU A 56 11.54 -3.67 4.56
C GLU A 56 11.40 -2.37 5.36
N SER A 57 10.18 -1.86 5.50
CA SER A 57 9.91 -0.55 6.12
C SER A 57 9.23 -0.66 7.49
N LEU A 58 9.33 -1.80 8.16
CA LEU A 58 8.61 -2.11 9.41
C LEU A 58 8.73 -1.00 10.47
N GLU A 59 9.94 -0.48 10.68
CA GLU A 59 10.22 0.52 11.73
C GLU A 59 9.61 1.90 11.44
N ASN A 60 9.42 2.23 10.16
CA ASN A 60 8.96 3.55 9.72
C ASN A 60 7.50 3.55 9.28
N PHE A 61 6.93 2.38 8.99
CA PHE A 61 5.56 2.25 8.53
C PHE A 61 4.60 2.31 9.73
N LEU A 62 3.94 3.46 9.92
CA LEU A 62 2.95 3.65 10.99
C LEU A 62 1.61 2.98 10.69
N GLY A 63 1.40 2.53 9.45
CA GLY A 63 0.15 1.95 8.98
C GLY A 63 -0.41 2.66 7.76
N GLY A 64 -1.57 2.22 7.31
CA GLY A 64 -2.16 2.75 6.09
C GLY A 64 -3.54 2.21 5.77
N SER A 65 -4.14 2.79 4.74
CA SER A 65 -5.42 2.34 4.19
C SER A 65 -5.22 1.93 2.74
N ILE A 66 -5.34 0.63 2.49
CA ILE A 66 -5.09 0.07 1.16
C ILE A 66 -6.41 -0.48 0.63
N VAL A 67 -6.79 -0.03 -0.56
CA VAL A 67 -7.90 -0.60 -1.31
C VAL A 67 -7.38 -1.79 -2.10
N LEU A 68 -7.98 -2.94 -1.86
CA LEU A 68 -7.61 -4.22 -2.45
C LEU A 68 -8.84 -4.91 -3.02
N GLN A 69 -8.61 -5.81 -3.97
CA GLN A 69 -9.65 -6.71 -4.43
C GLN A 69 -10.10 -7.65 -3.31
N LEU A 70 -11.35 -8.11 -3.35
CA LEU A 70 -11.93 -8.92 -2.29
C LEU A 70 -11.20 -10.25 -2.09
N GLU A 71 -10.81 -10.93 -3.17
CA GLU A 71 -10.15 -12.24 -3.12
C GLU A 71 -8.82 -12.26 -2.33
N PRO A 72 -7.80 -11.40 -2.60
CA PRO A 72 -6.57 -11.37 -1.82
C PRO A 72 -6.82 -10.92 -0.38
N THR A 73 -7.80 -10.04 -0.17
CA THR A 73 -8.21 -9.60 1.16
C THR A 73 -8.77 -10.77 1.96
N GLN A 74 -9.69 -11.54 1.40
CA GLN A 74 -10.21 -12.75 2.03
C GLN A 74 -9.10 -13.77 2.31
N LYS A 75 -8.08 -13.89 1.44
CA LYS A 75 -6.91 -14.75 1.71
C LYS A 75 -6.05 -14.24 2.86
N LEU A 76 -5.84 -12.92 2.97
CA LEU A 76 -5.11 -12.27 4.08
C LEU A 76 -5.84 -12.42 5.43
N PHE A 77 -7.17 -12.39 5.41
CA PHE A 77 -8.03 -12.52 6.59
C PHE A 77 -8.55 -13.94 6.84
N SER A 78 -8.20 -14.91 5.99
CA SER A 78 -8.67 -16.29 6.15
C SER A 78 -8.04 -16.95 7.38
N ARG A 79 -8.86 -17.66 8.15
CA ARG A 79 -8.45 -18.44 9.34
C ARG A 79 -7.41 -19.54 9.03
N LYS A 80 -7.33 -20.00 7.78
CA LYS A 80 -6.31 -20.97 7.35
C LYS A 80 -5.10 -20.21 6.81
N LEU A 81 -4.20 -19.85 7.72
CA LEU A 81 -2.94 -19.17 7.42
C LEU A 81 -1.96 -20.16 6.77
N TYR A 82 -2.02 -20.27 5.44
CA TYR A 82 -1.06 -21.08 4.67
C TYR A 82 0.25 -20.35 4.39
N ASN A 83 0.27 -19.01 4.50
CA ASN A 83 1.41 -18.20 4.10
C ASN A 83 2.11 -17.58 5.34
N PRO A 84 3.41 -17.86 5.57
CA PRO A 84 4.16 -17.29 6.69
C PRO A 84 4.21 -15.76 6.67
N TYR A 85 4.14 -15.13 5.49
CA TYR A 85 4.07 -13.67 5.37
C TYR A 85 2.81 -13.09 6.02
N THR A 86 1.66 -13.78 5.88
CA THR A 86 0.41 -13.34 6.50
C THR A 86 0.49 -13.40 8.02
N VAL A 87 1.12 -14.43 8.58
CA VAL A 87 1.37 -14.54 10.03
C VAL A 87 2.24 -13.37 10.52
N PHE A 88 3.29 -13.04 9.76
CA PHE A 88 4.16 -11.91 10.07
C PHE A 88 3.36 -10.60 10.11
N TYR A 89 2.52 -10.34 9.10
CA TYR A 89 1.71 -9.13 9.06
C TYR A 89 0.74 -9.03 10.24
N HIS A 90 0.04 -10.11 10.59
CA HIS A 90 -0.85 -10.13 11.78
C HIS A 90 -0.10 -10.01 13.11
N THR A 91 1.20 -10.30 13.14
CA THR A 91 2.01 -10.17 14.36
C THR A 91 2.43 -8.73 14.61
N PHE A 92 2.82 -8.02 13.55
CA PHE A 92 3.36 -6.66 13.66
C PHE A 92 2.33 -5.56 13.40
N PHE A 93 1.22 -5.88 12.71
CA PHE A 93 0.19 -4.91 12.36
C PHE A 93 -1.21 -5.44 12.69
N ASP A 94 -2.05 -4.54 13.19
CA ASP A 94 -3.48 -4.79 13.34
C ASP A 94 -4.17 -4.58 11.99
N LEU A 95 -4.43 -5.68 11.29
CA LEU A 95 -5.12 -5.66 10.01
C LEU A 95 -6.62 -5.63 10.26
N LYS A 96 -7.32 -4.65 9.68
CA LYS A 96 -8.77 -4.54 9.76
C LYS A 96 -9.38 -4.30 8.39
N LEU A 97 -10.37 -5.12 8.02
CA LEU A 97 -11.24 -4.86 6.88
C LEU A 97 -12.23 -3.77 7.26
N VAL A 98 -12.13 -2.59 6.62
CA VAL A 98 -12.98 -1.44 6.98
C VAL A 98 -14.32 -1.48 6.24
N TYR A 99 -14.30 -1.62 4.91
CA TYR A 99 -15.50 -1.69 4.09
C TYR A 99 -15.21 -2.42 2.77
N GLU A 100 -16.24 -3.02 2.20
CA GLU A 100 -16.22 -3.59 0.86
C GLU A 100 -16.74 -2.54 -0.13
N VAL A 101 -16.04 -2.38 -1.25
CA VAL A 101 -16.44 -1.46 -2.33
C VAL A 101 -17.15 -2.28 -3.39
N GLY A 102 -18.44 -2.00 -3.58
CA GLY A 102 -19.21 -2.60 -4.67
C GLY A 102 -18.68 -2.17 -6.04
N PRO A 103 -18.92 -2.99 -7.09
CA PRO A 103 -18.50 -2.70 -8.46
C PRO A 103 -19.19 -1.47 -9.06
#